data_AF-A0A3B0VUM7-F1
#
_entry.id   AF-A0A3B0VUM7-F1
#
_cell.length_a   1.000
_cell.length_b   1.000
_cell.length_c   1.000
_cell.angle_alpha   90.00
_cell.angle_beta   90.00
_cell.angle_gamma   90.00
#
_symmetry.space_group_name_H-M   'P 1'
#
loop_
_entity.id
_entity.type
_entity.pdbx_description
1 polymer ?
#
loop_
_entity_poly.entity_id
_entity_poly.type
_entity_poly.pdbx_seq_one_letter_code
_entity_poly.pdbx_strand_id
1 'polypeptide(L)'
;MLKEGVLSGALAGLVGGLVFGAAMWQLDMLASVAALVRVDSAIIGFILHMMIAAIIGAGFGLLVWQQRCHAGETLLWGLSYGIVWWVLGPLALAPLLRGQPLGWEVAAAQAAFPALLGHIWYGAATGLALAAIRRQKGETATSVSDQGRRSVQAASPQPNSLWRGAIAGLLAAWLLSALLGSQAQLMDMVLMMTSDSHTLAVTITLFVGLLAGWLFAWLYPSPTDGSGVSIIRGLVYGFFWWVAGGQTLLPLLNGNGLSWTLPHLLEDFPTLPGYLLFGAMLSRLYQWLHQLTSLLFSDAGQNQREEGVGTRGLRALGCGTAAGLVGSLLFTVVMLQIGFLPTVASLIGSGSIWAGFILHMVFATLIGMSYGLLFNHQSYDLGSALGWGVSYGFFWWLLGPLTLMPLLLGQNLQWDAATIVSTFAALIGHLAYGAALAITFYWLEARDKPWWVSEHDAEVNRIAQRKAQIATSAPALWVLVVMIALIFPVLLGMAT
;
A
#
# COMPACT_ATOMS: atom_id res chain seq x y z
N MET A 1 3.03 -17.92 25.40
CA MET A 1 3.26 -17.61 23.96
C MET A 1 2.07 -17.93 23.05
N LEU A 2 1.81 -19.18 22.61
CA LEU A 2 0.69 -19.49 21.68
C LEU A 2 -0.70 -19.08 22.23
N LYS A 3 -0.98 -19.43 23.50
CA LYS A 3 -2.23 -19.05 24.18
C LYS A 3 -2.42 -17.53 24.30
N GLU A 4 -1.34 -16.80 24.53
CA GLU A 4 -1.36 -15.34 24.65
C GLU A 4 -1.63 -14.66 23.31
N GLY A 5 -1.07 -15.19 22.22
CA GLY A 5 -1.33 -14.69 20.87
C GLY A 5 -2.78 -14.89 20.44
N VAL A 6 -3.34 -16.07 20.73
CA VAL A 6 -4.75 -16.39 20.47
C VAL A 6 -5.68 -15.46 21.27
N LEU A 7 -5.47 -15.32 22.58
CA LEU A 7 -6.33 -14.47 23.42
C LEU A 7 -6.24 -12.98 23.03
N SER A 8 -5.02 -12.47 22.81
CA SER A 8 -4.82 -11.07 22.41
C SER A 8 -5.41 -10.80 21.03
N GLY A 9 -5.30 -11.78 20.12
CA GLY A 9 -5.94 -11.76 18.82
C GLY A 9 -7.46 -11.74 18.91
N ALA A 10 -8.07 -12.59 19.74
CA ALA A 10 -9.51 -12.64 19.92
C ALA A 10 -10.06 -11.30 20.45
N LEU A 11 -9.39 -10.72 21.47
CA LEU A 11 -9.76 -9.40 22.00
C LEU A 11 -9.62 -8.30 20.93
N ALA A 12 -8.54 -8.32 20.15
CA ALA A 12 -8.35 -7.40 19.04
C ALA A 12 -9.43 -7.58 17.96
N GLY A 13 -9.82 -8.83 17.67
CA GLY A 13 -10.90 -9.17 16.76
C GLY A 13 -12.26 -8.66 17.25
N LEU A 14 -12.53 -8.69 18.55
CA LEU A 14 -13.73 -8.05 19.12
C LEU A 14 -13.73 -6.54 18.88
N VAL A 15 -12.58 -5.86 19.02
CA VAL A 15 -12.48 -4.41 18.72
C VAL A 15 -12.77 -4.15 17.24
N GLY A 16 -12.16 -4.91 16.32
CA GLY A 16 -12.47 -4.80 14.90
C GLY A 16 -13.94 -5.16 14.59
N GLY A 17 -14.47 -6.16 15.28
CA GLY A 17 -15.85 -6.62 15.19
C GLY A 17 -16.83 -5.52 15.61
N LEU A 18 -16.54 -4.74 16.65
CA LEU A 18 -17.36 -3.60 17.05
C LEU A 18 -17.36 -2.51 15.98
N VAL A 19 -16.20 -2.17 15.39
CA VAL A 19 -16.10 -1.17 14.32
C VAL A 19 -16.92 -1.60 13.11
N PHE A 20 -16.74 -2.84 12.64
CA PHE A 20 -17.49 -3.35 11.49
C PHE A 20 -18.98 -3.59 11.83
N GLY A 21 -19.29 -4.03 13.05
CA GLY A 21 -20.66 -4.24 13.53
C GLY A 21 -21.46 -2.93 13.58
N ALA A 22 -20.82 -1.83 14.01
CA ALA A 22 -21.43 -0.50 13.96
C ALA A 22 -21.73 -0.05 12.53
N ALA A 23 -20.81 -0.31 11.59
CA ALA A 23 -21.04 -0.03 10.18
C ALA A 23 -22.20 -0.88 9.61
N MET A 24 -22.24 -2.17 9.91
CA MET A 24 -23.33 -3.05 9.49
C MET A 24 -24.68 -2.67 10.10
N TRP A 25 -24.70 -2.14 11.33
CA TRP A 25 -25.93 -1.60 11.91
C TRP A 25 -26.46 -0.42 11.11
N GLN A 26 -25.58 0.52 10.74
CA GLN A 26 -25.96 1.69 9.96
C GLN A 26 -26.38 1.35 8.51
N LEU A 27 -25.80 0.29 7.94
CA LEU A 27 -26.08 -0.18 6.59
C LEU A 27 -27.19 -1.26 6.54
N ASP A 28 -27.85 -1.56 7.66
CA ASP A 28 -28.87 -2.61 7.80
C ASP A 28 -28.43 -4.01 7.31
N MET A 29 -27.14 -4.33 7.51
CA MET A 29 -26.53 -5.57 7.03
C MET A 29 -26.50 -6.68 8.09
N LEU A 30 -26.86 -6.41 9.35
CA LEU A 30 -26.73 -7.40 10.42
C LEU A 30 -27.65 -8.61 10.25
N ALA A 31 -28.86 -8.43 9.71
CA ALA A 31 -29.76 -9.54 9.41
C ALA A 31 -29.16 -10.52 8.39
N SER A 32 -28.31 -10.05 7.46
CA SER A 32 -27.63 -10.91 6.48
C SER A 32 -26.67 -11.91 7.15
N VAL A 33 -26.08 -11.56 8.29
CA VAL A 33 -25.22 -12.45 9.08
C VAL A 33 -26.07 -13.49 9.82
N ALA A 34 -27.22 -13.08 10.37
CA ALA A 34 -28.16 -13.99 11.02
C ALA A 34 -28.73 -15.03 10.05
N ALA A 35 -28.91 -14.65 8.77
CA ALA A 35 -29.38 -15.54 7.73
C ALA A 35 -28.46 -16.76 7.52
N LEU A 36 -27.18 -16.70 7.91
CA LEU A 36 -26.27 -17.86 7.88
C LEU A 36 -26.74 -19.02 8.77
N VAL A 37 -27.48 -18.72 9.84
CA VAL A 37 -28.11 -19.72 10.72
C VAL A 37 -29.63 -19.80 10.49
N ARG A 38 -30.11 -19.27 9.36
CA ARG A 38 -31.53 -19.27 8.94
C ARG A 38 -32.45 -18.51 9.92
N VAL A 39 -31.94 -17.44 10.52
CA VAL A 39 -32.71 -16.55 11.41
C VAL A 39 -32.71 -15.14 10.85
N ASP A 40 -33.83 -14.43 10.98
CA ASP A 40 -33.97 -13.03 10.59
C ASP A 40 -34.03 -12.13 11.83
N SER A 41 -32.87 -11.68 12.30
CA SER A 41 -32.75 -10.82 13.50
C SER A 41 -31.42 -10.09 13.53
N ALA A 42 -31.45 -8.76 13.54
CA ALA A 42 -30.25 -7.93 13.63
C ALA A 42 -29.44 -8.20 14.91
N ILE A 43 -30.11 -8.48 16.04
CA ILE A 43 -29.44 -8.78 17.32
C ILE A 43 -28.68 -10.10 17.24
N ILE A 44 -29.31 -11.16 16.70
CA ILE A 44 -28.66 -12.47 16.52
C ILE A 44 -27.52 -12.33 15.51
N GLY A 45 -27.71 -11.54 14.45
CA GLY A 45 -26.67 -11.22 13.48
C GLY A 45 -25.47 -10.53 14.10
N PHE A 46 -25.69 -9.56 14.99
CA PHE A 46 -24.63 -8.89 15.74
C PHE A 46 -23.88 -9.85 16.67
N ILE A 47 -24.57 -10.71 17.42
CA ILE A 47 -23.93 -11.71 18.29
C ILE A 47 -23.05 -12.66 17.46
N LEU A 48 -23.58 -13.19 16.36
CA LEU A 48 -22.82 -14.09 15.47
C LEU A 48 -21.63 -13.38 14.84
N HIS A 49 -21.80 -12.14 14.39
CA HIS A 49 -20.71 -11.32 13.89
C HIS A 49 -19.59 -11.17 14.93
N MET A 50 -19.93 -10.84 16.18
CA MET A 50 -18.94 -10.69 17.25
C MET A 50 -18.21 -12.01 17.56
N MET A 51 -18.91 -13.15 17.49
CA MET A 51 -18.29 -14.48 17.65
C MET A 51 -17.32 -14.78 16.50
N ILE A 52 -17.73 -14.55 15.25
CA ILE A 52 -16.89 -14.74 14.06
C ILE A 52 -15.68 -13.82 14.12
N ALA A 53 -15.87 -12.55 14.48
CA ALA A 53 -14.81 -11.56 14.67
C ALA A 53 -13.78 -12.00 15.72
N ALA A 54 -14.20 -12.58 16.84
CA ALA A 54 -13.29 -13.13 17.84
C ALA A 54 -12.46 -14.30 17.30
N ILE A 55 -13.09 -15.22 16.55
CA ILE A 55 -12.41 -16.39 15.95
C ILE A 55 -11.40 -15.94 14.89
N ILE A 56 -11.81 -15.05 14.00
CA ILE A 56 -10.96 -14.49 12.94
C ILE A 56 -9.80 -13.70 13.59
N GLY A 57 -10.08 -12.89 14.61
CA GLY A 57 -9.07 -12.15 15.35
C GLY A 57 -8.06 -13.06 16.05
N ALA A 58 -8.51 -14.18 16.63
CA ALA A 58 -7.61 -15.18 17.20
C ALA A 58 -6.63 -15.74 16.15
N GLY A 59 -7.12 -16.00 14.92
CA GLY A 59 -6.29 -16.39 13.78
C GLY A 59 -5.28 -15.32 13.40
N PHE A 60 -5.69 -14.06 13.35
CA PHE A 60 -4.79 -12.92 13.11
C PHE A 60 -3.70 -12.83 14.18
N GLY A 61 -4.09 -12.94 15.45
CA GLY A 61 -3.20 -12.95 16.60
C GLY A 61 -2.12 -14.02 16.46
N LEU A 62 -2.49 -15.22 16.05
CA LEU A 62 -1.58 -16.35 15.81
C LEU A 62 -0.58 -16.05 14.68
N LEU A 63 -1.06 -15.54 13.54
CA LEU A 63 -0.24 -15.24 12.36
C LEU A 63 0.82 -14.17 12.65
N VAL A 64 0.41 -13.09 13.33
CA VAL A 64 1.27 -11.93 13.57
C VAL A 64 2.06 -12.07 14.89
N TRP A 65 1.80 -13.09 15.73
CA TRP A 65 2.45 -13.21 17.05
C TRP A 65 3.96 -13.28 16.99
N GLN A 66 4.50 -14.00 16.00
CA GLN A 66 5.94 -14.19 15.85
C GLN A 66 6.62 -13.03 15.13
N GLN A 67 5.85 -12.12 14.54
CA GLN A 67 6.38 -11.01 13.76
C GLN A 67 6.77 -9.84 14.67
N ARG A 68 7.89 -9.18 14.35
CA ARG A 68 8.42 -8.03 15.12
C ARG A 68 7.84 -6.73 14.57
N CYS A 69 6.51 -6.65 14.59
CA CYS A 69 5.77 -5.57 13.96
C CYS A 69 5.52 -4.41 14.93
N HIS A 70 5.92 -3.20 14.52
CA HIS A 70 5.44 -1.96 15.13
C HIS A 70 3.97 -1.69 14.72
N ALA A 71 3.33 -0.69 15.31
CA ALA A 71 1.91 -0.40 15.07
C ALA A 71 1.56 -0.22 13.58
N GLY A 72 2.41 0.46 12.81
CA GLY A 72 2.23 0.58 11.36
C GLY A 72 2.32 -0.77 10.62
N GLU A 73 3.27 -1.62 10.98
CA GLU A 73 3.41 -2.96 10.39
C GLU A 73 2.19 -3.84 10.69
N THR A 74 1.67 -3.81 11.92
CA THR A 74 0.47 -4.55 12.30
C THR A 74 -0.79 -4.02 11.62
N LEU A 75 -0.86 -2.71 11.35
CA LEU A 75 -1.94 -2.10 10.57
C LEU A 75 -1.93 -2.67 9.14
N LEU A 76 -0.78 -2.73 8.48
CA LEU A 76 -0.65 -3.27 7.12
C LEU A 76 -1.03 -4.75 7.05
N TRP A 77 -0.60 -5.56 8.02
CA TRP A 77 -1.07 -6.94 8.15
C TRP A 77 -2.58 -7.01 8.35
N GLY A 78 -3.14 -6.13 9.19
CA GLY A 78 -4.57 -6.03 9.43
C GLY A 78 -5.36 -5.72 8.16
N LEU A 79 -4.96 -4.70 7.40
CA LEU A 79 -5.58 -4.33 6.12
C LEU A 79 -5.57 -5.50 5.14
N SER A 80 -4.41 -6.17 4.98
CA SER A 80 -4.28 -7.34 4.10
C SER A 80 -5.22 -8.46 4.52
N TYR A 81 -5.24 -8.74 5.82
CA TYR A 81 -6.05 -9.79 6.42
C TYR A 81 -7.55 -9.52 6.25
N GLY A 82 -7.97 -8.26 6.40
CA GLY A 82 -9.32 -7.82 6.12
C GLY A 82 -9.75 -8.13 4.69
N ILE A 83 -8.96 -7.69 3.69
CA ILE A 83 -9.28 -7.95 2.27
C ILE A 83 -9.33 -9.44 1.96
N VAL A 84 -8.40 -10.23 2.50
CA VAL A 84 -8.44 -11.70 2.36
C VAL A 84 -9.74 -12.28 2.92
N TRP A 85 -10.20 -11.81 4.09
CA TRP A 85 -11.47 -12.23 4.66
C TRP A 85 -12.70 -11.72 3.92
N TRP A 86 -12.60 -10.63 3.18
CA TRP A 86 -13.67 -10.24 2.26
C TRP A 86 -13.80 -11.25 1.10
N VAL A 87 -12.70 -11.72 0.53
CA VAL A 87 -12.75 -12.79 -0.49
C VAL A 87 -13.28 -14.11 0.11
N LEU A 88 -12.81 -14.47 1.30
CA LEU A 88 -13.20 -15.74 1.94
C LEU A 88 -14.61 -15.71 2.52
N GLY A 89 -15.04 -14.62 3.15
CA GLY A 89 -16.29 -14.50 3.88
C GLY A 89 -17.49 -14.35 2.94
N PRO A 90 -17.80 -13.12 2.49
CA PRO A 90 -18.98 -12.86 1.66
C PRO A 90 -18.93 -13.50 0.26
N LEU A 91 -17.75 -13.69 -0.35
CA LEU A 91 -17.67 -14.24 -1.72
C LEU A 91 -17.53 -15.77 -1.79
N ALA A 92 -17.01 -16.42 -0.74
CA ALA A 92 -16.83 -17.87 -0.74
C ALA A 92 -17.67 -18.60 0.32
N LEU A 93 -17.45 -18.32 1.61
CA LEU A 93 -18.09 -19.05 2.71
C LEU A 93 -19.59 -18.78 2.81
N ALA A 94 -20.02 -17.51 2.72
CA ALA A 94 -21.44 -17.16 2.88
C ALA A 94 -22.35 -17.77 1.79
N PRO A 95 -21.97 -17.80 0.49
CA PRO A 95 -22.73 -18.53 -0.52
C PRO A 95 -22.74 -20.05 -0.26
N LEU A 96 -21.59 -20.65 0.06
CA LEU A 96 -21.49 -22.08 0.33
C LEU A 96 -22.36 -22.53 1.52
N LEU A 97 -22.38 -21.76 2.61
CA LEU A 97 -23.22 -22.03 3.79
C LEU A 97 -24.72 -21.92 3.46
N ARG A 98 -25.08 -21.15 2.43
CA ARG A 98 -26.45 -21.03 1.91
C ARG A 98 -26.78 -22.04 0.80
N GLY A 99 -25.84 -22.93 0.44
CA GLY A 99 -26.00 -23.88 -0.65
C GLY A 99 -25.96 -23.26 -2.05
N GLN A 100 -25.37 -22.07 -2.18
CA GLN A 100 -25.17 -21.36 -3.45
C GLN A 100 -23.75 -21.59 -3.99
N PRO A 101 -23.53 -21.44 -5.32
CA PRO A 101 -22.19 -21.45 -5.89
C PRO A 101 -21.32 -20.30 -5.34
N LEU A 102 -19.99 -20.42 -5.50
CA LEU A 102 -19.05 -19.36 -5.13
C LEU A 102 -19.41 -18.05 -5.85
N GLY A 103 -19.43 -16.94 -5.12
CA GLY A 103 -19.72 -15.60 -5.64
C GLY A 103 -18.51 -14.96 -6.33
N TRP A 104 -17.74 -15.72 -7.10
CA TRP A 104 -16.52 -15.24 -7.77
C TRP A 104 -16.79 -14.60 -9.14
N GLU A 105 -17.98 -14.00 -9.25
CA GLU A 105 -18.41 -13.22 -10.40
C GLU A 105 -18.33 -11.73 -10.05
N VAL A 106 -18.10 -10.88 -11.06
CA VAL A 106 -17.93 -9.43 -10.86
C VAL A 106 -19.17 -8.81 -10.20
N ALA A 107 -20.38 -9.24 -10.60
CA ALA A 107 -21.63 -8.75 -10.02
C ALA A 107 -21.75 -9.07 -8.52
N ALA A 108 -21.28 -10.24 -8.09
CA ALA A 108 -21.27 -10.61 -6.66
C ALA A 108 -20.23 -9.79 -5.89
N ALA A 109 -19.05 -9.54 -6.47
CA ALA A 109 -18.03 -8.67 -5.89
C ALA A 109 -18.54 -7.22 -5.73
N GLN A 110 -19.23 -6.70 -6.74
CA GLN A 110 -19.88 -5.38 -6.73
C GLN A 110 -20.96 -5.28 -5.64
N ALA A 111 -21.84 -6.28 -5.54
CA ALA A 111 -22.85 -6.34 -4.48
C ALA A 111 -22.24 -6.44 -3.08
N ALA A 112 -21.07 -7.07 -2.96
CA ALA A 112 -20.33 -7.20 -1.70
C ALA A 112 -19.40 -6.01 -1.40
N PHE A 113 -19.43 -4.93 -2.19
CA PHE A 113 -18.58 -3.75 -1.97
C PHE A 113 -18.71 -3.13 -0.56
N PRO A 114 -19.91 -2.94 0.03
CA PRO A 114 -20.01 -2.41 1.40
C PRO A 114 -19.28 -3.29 2.42
N ALA A 115 -19.32 -4.61 2.21
CA ALA A 115 -18.59 -5.56 3.05
C ALA A 115 -17.07 -5.44 2.87
N LEU A 116 -16.56 -5.04 1.70
CA LEU A 116 -15.11 -4.82 1.49
C LEU A 116 -14.60 -3.73 2.43
N LEU A 117 -15.25 -2.57 2.45
CA LEU A 117 -14.87 -1.45 3.33
C LEU A 117 -14.99 -1.86 4.81
N GLY A 118 -16.05 -2.59 5.17
CA GLY A 118 -16.21 -3.15 6.50
C GLY A 118 -15.09 -4.11 6.92
N HIS A 119 -14.64 -4.99 6.03
CA HIS A 119 -13.52 -5.90 6.30
C HIS A 119 -12.17 -5.18 6.36
N ILE A 120 -11.96 -4.14 5.54
CA ILE A 120 -10.75 -3.29 5.62
C ILE A 120 -10.70 -2.61 7.00
N TRP A 121 -11.80 -2.04 7.47
CA TRP A 121 -11.89 -1.43 8.80
C TRP A 121 -11.76 -2.44 9.93
N TYR A 122 -12.40 -3.60 9.83
CA TYR A 122 -12.23 -4.72 10.76
C TYR A 122 -10.74 -5.07 10.90
N GLY A 123 -10.05 -5.26 9.77
CA GLY A 123 -8.63 -5.60 9.72
C GLY A 123 -7.75 -4.50 10.33
N ALA A 124 -7.98 -3.24 9.94
CA ALA A 124 -7.23 -2.10 10.46
C ALA A 124 -7.37 -1.96 11.99
N ALA A 125 -8.60 -2.01 12.49
CA ALA A 125 -8.89 -1.91 13.92
C ALA A 125 -8.31 -3.10 14.70
N THR A 126 -8.44 -4.33 14.17
CA THR A 126 -7.83 -5.54 14.77
C THR A 126 -6.30 -5.40 14.83
N GLY A 127 -5.66 -4.94 13.75
CA GLY A 127 -4.22 -4.72 13.69
C GLY A 127 -3.72 -3.72 14.75
N LEU A 128 -4.38 -2.56 14.84
CA LEU A 128 -4.04 -1.51 15.80
C LEU A 128 -4.33 -1.92 17.25
N ALA A 129 -5.46 -2.58 17.51
CA ALA A 129 -5.81 -3.08 18.84
C ALA A 129 -4.80 -4.12 19.32
N LEU A 130 -4.37 -5.04 18.45
CA LEU A 130 -3.35 -6.02 18.78
C LEU A 130 -2.00 -5.35 19.11
N ALA A 131 -1.60 -4.33 18.35
CA ALA A 131 -0.41 -3.54 18.65
C ALA A 131 -0.50 -2.83 20.00
N ALA A 132 -1.64 -2.23 20.33
CA ALA A 132 -1.87 -1.57 21.61
C ALA A 132 -1.80 -2.57 22.79
N ILE A 133 -2.46 -3.73 22.68
CA ILE A 133 -2.41 -4.79 23.69
C ILE A 133 -0.97 -5.29 23.91
N ARG A 134 -0.19 -5.44 22.84
CA ARG A 134 1.22 -5.87 22.94
C ARG A 134 2.10 -4.82 23.60
N ARG A 135 1.90 -3.53 23.28
CA ARG A 135 2.65 -2.43 23.93
C ARG A 135 2.43 -2.44 25.44
N GLN A 136 1.17 -2.51 25.88
CA GLN A 136 0.83 -2.54 27.31
C GLN A 136 1.46 -3.75 28.04
N LYS A 137 1.40 -4.95 27.44
CA LYS A 137 2.03 -6.17 28.01
C LYS A 137 3.55 -6.09 28.05
N GLY A 138 4.17 -5.50 27.04
CA GLY A 138 5.61 -5.25 27.00
C GLY A 138 6.05 -4.32 28.13
N GLU A 139 5.31 -3.22 28.34
CA GLU A 139 5.54 -2.26 29.42
C GLU A 139 5.39 -2.89 30.82
N THR A 140 4.38 -3.75 31.01
CA THR A 140 4.18 -4.47 32.28
C THR A 140 5.30 -5.48 32.55
N ALA A 141 5.76 -6.23 31.54
CA ALA A 141 6.85 -7.18 31.69
C ALA A 141 8.20 -6.49 32.00
N THR A 142 8.46 -5.32 31.40
CA THR A 142 9.68 -4.53 31.64
C THR A 142 9.74 -3.88 33.02
N SER A 143 8.62 -3.81 33.75
CA SER A 143 8.60 -3.29 35.13
C SER A 143 9.12 -4.29 36.18
N VAL A 144 9.31 -5.57 35.81
CA VAL A 144 9.64 -6.66 36.76
C VAL A 144 11.05 -7.23 36.57
N SER A 145 11.69 -7.05 35.41
CA SER A 145 13.08 -7.51 35.24
C SER A 145 13.78 -6.91 34.01
N ASP A 146 15.00 -6.42 34.24
CA ASP A 146 16.11 -6.31 33.28
C ASP A 146 16.31 -4.98 32.53
N GLN A 147 17.23 -4.18 33.09
CA GLN A 147 17.69 -2.88 32.60
C GLN A 147 18.74 -3.00 31.46
N GLY A 148 19.12 -4.22 31.05
CA GLY A 148 20.28 -4.48 30.17
C GLY A 148 20.00 -4.77 28.69
N ARG A 149 18.73 -4.94 28.25
CA ARG A 149 18.38 -5.27 26.85
C ARG A 149 17.64 -4.15 26.12
N ARG A 150 18.10 -2.91 26.29
CA ARG A 150 17.64 -1.76 25.50
C ARG A 150 18.28 -1.77 24.12
N SER A 151 17.55 -2.13 23.06
CA SER A 151 17.86 -1.57 21.73
C SER A 151 16.76 -1.65 20.67
N VAL A 152 15.70 -2.48 20.80
CA VAL A 152 14.79 -2.66 19.63
C VAL A 152 13.28 -2.72 19.98
N GLN A 153 12.89 -2.78 21.25
CA GLN A 153 11.47 -2.92 21.61
C GLN A 153 10.85 -1.60 22.07
N ALA A 154 9.93 -1.09 21.23
CA ALA A 154 8.97 -0.03 21.51
C ALA A 154 9.59 1.31 21.97
N ALA A 155 10.35 1.96 21.08
CA ALA A 155 10.56 3.40 21.24
C ALA A 155 9.22 4.12 21.08
N SER A 156 8.79 4.84 22.11
CA SER A 156 7.72 5.83 21.99
C SER A 156 8.09 6.82 20.87
N PRO A 157 7.11 7.33 20.10
CA PRO A 157 7.40 8.28 19.04
C PRO A 157 8.11 9.48 19.65
N GLN A 158 9.35 9.72 19.25
CA GLN A 158 10.08 10.89 19.72
C GLN A 158 9.39 12.14 19.19
N PRO A 159 9.24 13.23 19.97
CA PRO A 159 8.58 14.45 19.54
C PRO A 159 9.10 14.98 18.18
N ASN A 160 10.41 14.81 17.94
CA ASN A 160 11.06 15.21 16.69
C ASN A 160 10.61 14.39 15.47
N SER A 161 10.21 13.14 15.65
CA SER A 161 9.67 12.29 14.56
C SER A 161 8.30 12.77 14.11
N LEU A 162 7.42 13.16 15.06
CA LEU A 162 6.07 13.63 14.77
C LEU A 162 6.08 14.93 13.95
N TRP A 163 6.96 15.88 14.29
CA TRP A 163 7.13 17.11 13.52
C TRP A 163 7.63 16.86 12.10
N ARG A 164 8.59 15.94 11.90
CA ARG A 164 9.04 15.55 10.57
C ARG A 164 7.92 14.94 9.74
N GLY A 165 7.07 14.13 10.38
CA GLY A 165 5.86 13.58 9.78
C GLY A 165 4.93 14.68 9.30
N ALA A 166 4.56 15.60 10.19
CA ALA A 166 3.68 16.73 9.88
C ALA A 166 4.22 17.59 8.73
N ILE A 167 5.53 17.91 8.73
CA ILE A 167 6.17 18.68 7.65
C ILE A 167 6.13 17.89 6.33
N ALA A 168 6.49 16.61 6.35
CA ALA A 168 6.43 15.77 5.16
C ALA A 168 5.01 15.69 4.58
N GLY A 169 4.00 15.62 5.44
CA GLY A 169 2.59 15.60 5.05
C GLY A 169 2.12 16.92 4.45
N LEU A 170 2.49 18.05 5.04
CA LEU A 170 2.22 19.37 4.46
C LEU A 170 2.87 19.54 3.09
N LEU A 171 4.13 19.14 2.95
CA LEU A 171 4.85 19.23 1.67
C LEU A 171 4.24 18.32 0.60
N ALA A 172 3.89 17.08 0.97
CA ALA A 172 3.22 16.15 0.05
C ALA A 172 1.84 16.68 -0.40
N ALA A 173 1.05 17.20 0.54
CA ALA A 173 -0.25 17.80 0.24
C ALA A 173 -0.13 19.06 -0.61
N TRP A 174 0.88 19.89 -0.36
CA TRP A 174 1.17 21.07 -1.18
C TRP A 174 1.55 20.70 -2.61
N LEU A 175 2.45 19.72 -2.79
CA LEU A 175 2.84 19.23 -4.11
C LEU A 175 1.65 18.63 -4.88
N LEU A 176 0.83 17.82 -4.21
CA LEU A 176 -0.37 17.26 -4.83
C LEU A 176 -1.37 18.37 -5.20
N SER A 177 -1.57 19.36 -4.31
CA SER A 177 -2.45 20.51 -4.58
C SER A 177 -1.95 21.32 -5.77
N ALA A 178 -0.65 21.55 -5.89
CA ALA A 178 -0.07 22.25 -7.03
C ALA A 178 -0.27 21.47 -8.34
N LEU A 179 -0.10 20.14 -8.30
CA LEU A 179 -0.35 19.27 -9.45
C LEU A 179 -1.80 19.36 -9.92
N LEU A 180 -2.76 19.19 -9.01
CA LEU A 180 -4.19 19.21 -9.32
C LEU A 180 -4.67 20.60 -9.72
N GLY A 181 -4.15 21.65 -9.07
CA GLY A 181 -4.46 23.04 -9.40
C GLY A 181 -4.00 23.40 -10.82
N SER A 182 -2.87 22.85 -11.28
CA SER A 182 -2.40 23.04 -12.66
C SER A 182 -3.33 22.43 -13.73
N GLN A 183 -4.23 21.53 -13.33
CA GLN A 183 -5.14 20.80 -14.22
C GLN A 183 -6.61 21.21 -14.03
N ALA A 184 -6.88 22.25 -13.22
CA ALA A 184 -8.22 22.64 -12.76
C ALA A 184 -9.04 21.51 -12.08
N GLN A 185 -8.43 20.36 -11.79
CA GLN A 185 -9.05 19.18 -11.17
C GLN A 185 -9.06 19.24 -9.63
N LEU A 186 -8.42 20.27 -9.04
CA LEU A 186 -8.40 20.44 -7.58
C LEU A 186 -9.81 20.61 -7.02
N MET A 187 -10.67 21.33 -7.73
CA MET A 187 -12.06 21.53 -7.28
C MET A 187 -12.84 20.23 -7.40
N ASP A 188 -12.72 19.46 -8.48
CA ASP A 188 -13.37 18.14 -8.61
C ASP A 188 -12.96 17.18 -7.48
N MET A 189 -11.71 17.26 -7.03
CA MET A 189 -11.21 16.43 -5.93
C MET A 189 -11.67 16.89 -4.54
N VAL A 190 -12.09 18.16 -4.39
CA VAL A 190 -12.48 18.77 -3.11
C VAL A 190 -13.99 19.06 -3.02
N LEU A 191 -14.73 18.99 -4.13
CA LEU A 191 -16.16 19.30 -4.24
C LEU A 191 -17.11 18.35 -3.49
N MET A 192 -16.58 17.38 -2.73
CA MET A 192 -17.35 16.74 -1.65
C MET A 192 -17.46 17.59 -0.37
N MET A 193 -16.85 18.78 -0.33
CA MET A 193 -17.14 19.82 0.64
C MET A 193 -17.76 21.02 -0.10
N THR A 194 -18.95 21.41 0.35
CA THR A 194 -19.90 22.35 -0.25
C THR A 194 -19.43 23.81 -0.36
N SER A 195 -18.20 24.07 -0.82
CA SER A 195 -17.67 25.43 -0.92
C SER A 195 -17.06 25.72 -2.30
N ASP A 196 -17.51 26.79 -2.93
CA ASP A 196 -16.97 27.31 -4.21
C ASP A 196 -15.59 27.99 -4.06
N SER A 197 -14.90 27.81 -2.93
CA SER A 197 -13.67 28.57 -2.63
C SER A 197 -12.40 27.72 -2.74
N HIS A 198 -11.60 28.00 -3.76
CA HIS A 198 -10.30 27.37 -4.00
C HIS A 198 -9.36 27.47 -2.77
N THR A 199 -9.40 28.57 -2.03
CA THR A 199 -8.57 28.78 -0.82
C THR A 199 -8.94 27.82 0.31
N LEU A 200 -10.23 27.57 0.52
CA LEU A 200 -10.68 26.63 1.55
C LEU A 200 -10.27 25.20 1.16
N ALA A 201 -10.37 24.87 -0.14
CA ALA A 201 -9.99 23.57 -0.67
C ALA A 201 -8.51 23.24 -0.44
N VAL A 202 -7.62 24.19 -0.73
CA VAL A 202 -6.18 24.07 -0.42
C VAL A 202 -5.96 23.97 1.09
N THR A 203 -6.66 24.77 1.89
CA THR A 203 -6.51 24.78 3.36
C THR A 203 -6.87 23.43 3.97
N ILE A 204 -7.99 22.84 3.56
CA ILE A 204 -8.43 21.51 4.01
C ILE A 204 -7.42 20.45 3.58
N THR A 205 -6.96 20.50 2.33
CA THR A 205 -5.97 19.54 1.80
C THR A 205 -4.67 19.59 2.61
N LEU A 206 -4.18 20.77 2.96
CA LEU A 206 -3.00 20.94 3.82
C LEU A 206 -3.24 20.43 5.24
N PHE A 207 -4.41 20.69 5.83
CA PHE A 207 -4.74 20.21 7.17
C PHE A 207 -4.83 18.68 7.22
N VAL A 208 -5.48 18.05 6.24
CA VAL A 208 -5.48 16.58 6.08
C VAL A 208 -4.07 16.07 5.88
N GLY A 209 -3.25 16.74 5.05
CA GLY A 209 -1.84 16.43 4.86
C GLY A 209 -1.04 16.42 6.16
N LEU A 210 -1.23 17.44 7.00
CA LEU A 210 -0.61 17.55 8.33
C LEU A 210 -0.99 16.37 9.23
N LEU A 211 -2.29 16.08 9.34
CA LEU A 211 -2.79 14.97 10.17
C LEU A 211 -2.29 13.62 9.67
N ALA A 212 -2.31 13.40 8.36
CA ALA A 212 -1.79 12.20 7.74
C ALA A 212 -0.29 12.04 7.97
N GLY A 213 0.49 13.11 7.81
CA GLY A 213 1.92 13.08 8.09
C GLY A 213 2.24 12.79 9.56
N TRP A 214 1.50 13.42 10.48
CA TRP A 214 1.64 13.18 11.91
C TRP A 214 1.33 11.73 12.28
N LEU A 215 0.20 11.18 11.78
CA LEU A 215 -0.19 9.80 12.04
C LEU A 215 0.80 8.82 11.41
N PHE A 216 1.33 9.12 10.22
CA PHE A 216 2.38 8.32 9.60
C PHE A 216 3.61 8.21 10.49
N ALA A 217 4.12 9.33 11.03
CA ALA A 217 5.24 9.32 11.95
C ALA A 217 4.94 8.58 13.27
N TRP A 218 3.70 8.66 13.76
CA TRP A 218 3.27 7.90 14.94
C TRP A 218 3.26 6.38 14.69
N LEU A 219 2.83 5.95 13.50
CA LEU A 219 2.85 4.56 13.07
C LEU A 219 4.28 4.06 12.77
N TYR A 220 5.13 4.93 12.24
CA TYR A 220 6.50 4.66 11.78
C TYR A 220 7.53 5.63 12.40
N PRO A 221 7.78 5.53 13.71
CA PRO A 221 8.64 6.49 14.43
C PRO A 221 10.13 6.39 14.07
N SER A 222 10.56 5.28 13.45
CA SER A 222 11.95 5.06 13.04
C SER A 222 11.98 4.42 11.65
N PRO A 223 12.03 5.21 10.57
CA PRO A 223 12.06 4.67 9.22
C PRO A 223 13.45 4.06 8.93
N THR A 224 13.60 2.76 9.19
CA THR A 224 14.83 2.01 8.86
C THR A 224 14.75 1.31 7.50
N ASP A 225 13.63 1.44 6.81
CA ASP A 225 13.39 0.77 5.54
C ASP A 225 14.18 1.43 4.39
N GLY A 226 14.55 0.63 3.39
CA GLY A 226 15.10 1.15 2.14
C GLY A 226 14.11 2.06 1.40
N SER A 227 14.65 2.93 0.54
CA SER A 227 13.87 3.97 -0.16
C SER A 227 12.70 3.38 -0.98
N GLY A 228 12.90 2.23 -1.64
CA GLY A 228 11.86 1.53 -2.40
C GLY A 228 10.70 1.05 -1.53
N VAL A 229 10.97 0.30 -0.45
CA VAL A 229 9.95 -0.12 0.53
C VAL A 229 9.13 1.06 1.02
N SER A 230 9.77 2.21 1.26
CA SER A 230 9.10 3.41 1.77
C SER A 230 8.03 3.93 0.82
N ILE A 231 8.29 3.92 -0.49
CA ILE A 231 7.35 4.40 -1.51
C ILE A 231 6.13 3.47 -1.53
N ILE A 232 6.36 2.15 -1.53
CA ILE A 232 5.29 1.16 -1.54
C ILE A 232 4.45 1.21 -0.27
N ARG A 233 5.10 1.37 0.89
CA ARG A 233 4.42 1.62 2.17
C ARG A 233 3.59 2.89 2.13
N GLY A 234 4.13 3.94 1.53
CA GLY A 234 3.44 5.21 1.28
C GLY A 234 2.18 5.02 0.45
N LEU A 235 2.24 4.29 -0.68
CA LEU A 235 1.07 3.97 -1.50
C LEU A 235 -0.05 3.33 -0.67
N VAL A 236 0.28 2.29 0.09
CA VAL A 236 -0.70 1.57 0.91
C VAL A 236 -1.24 2.45 2.05
N TYR A 237 -0.41 3.33 2.62
CA TYR A 237 -0.87 4.33 3.59
C TYR A 237 -1.82 5.35 2.96
N GLY A 238 -1.54 5.77 1.73
CA GLY A 238 -2.43 6.60 0.92
C GLY A 238 -3.79 5.92 0.70
N PHE A 239 -3.78 4.63 0.33
CA PHE A 239 -5.00 3.83 0.20
C PHE A 239 -5.79 3.77 1.52
N PHE A 240 -5.11 3.56 2.65
CA PHE A 240 -5.77 3.61 3.96
C PHE A 240 -6.44 4.96 4.21
N TRP A 241 -5.79 6.08 3.86
CA TRP A 241 -6.40 7.41 3.98
C TRP A 241 -7.54 7.67 3.02
N TRP A 242 -7.51 7.07 1.83
CA TRP A 242 -8.64 7.14 0.91
C TRP A 242 -9.86 6.41 1.50
N VAL A 243 -9.67 5.21 2.05
CA VAL A 243 -10.74 4.47 2.74
C VAL A 243 -11.21 5.19 4.00
N ALA A 244 -10.28 5.65 4.83
CA ALA A 244 -10.60 6.22 6.13
C ALA A 244 -11.14 7.64 6.03
N GLY A 245 -10.46 8.51 5.28
CA GLY A 245 -10.83 9.89 5.05
C GLY A 245 -11.95 10.02 4.03
N GLY A 246 -11.65 9.71 2.77
CA GLY A 246 -12.55 9.91 1.63
C GLY A 246 -13.82 9.08 1.74
N GLN A 247 -13.70 7.77 1.91
CA GLN A 247 -14.85 6.85 1.86
C GLN A 247 -15.65 6.74 3.17
N THR A 248 -15.13 7.25 4.30
CA THR A 248 -15.75 7.01 5.62
C THR A 248 -15.94 8.28 6.43
N LEU A 249 -14.85 8.94 6.83
CA LEU A 249 -14.94 10.09 7.74
C LEU A 249 -15.61 11.29 7.10
N LEU A 250 -15.30 11.60 5.84
CA LEU A 250 -15.84 12.77 5.17
C LEU A 250 -17.38 12.70 4.99
N PRO A 251 -17.96 11.60 4.46
CA PRO A 251 -19.42 11.41 4.42
C PRO A 251 -20.08 11.49 5.81
N LEU A 252 -19.46 10.91 6.84
CA LEU A 252 -19.97 10.97 8.21
C LEU A 252 -20.00 12.39 8.77
N LEU A 253 -18.92 13.16 8.55
CA LEU A 253 -18.81 14.55 9.00
C LEU A 253 -19.80 15.48 8.28
N ASN A 254 -20.12 15.16 7.03
CA ASN A 254 -21.12 15.89 6.24
C ASN A 254 -22.57 15.49 6.56
N GLY A 255 -22.78 14.53 7.47
CA GLY A 255 -24.11 14.07 7.88
C GLY A 255 -24.78 13.07 6.91
N ASN A 256 -24.05 12.56 5.91
CA ASN A 256 -24.57 11.63 4.90
C ASN A 256 -24.60 10.17 5.38
N GLY A 257 -24.06 9.88 6.57
CA GLY A 257 -23.89 8.50 7.05
C GLY A 257 -22.76 7.77 6.31
N LEU A 258 -22.79 6.43 6.34
CA LEU A 258 -21.88 5.61 5.55
C LEU A 258 -22.40 5.45 4.13
N SER A 259 -21.73 6.09 3.17
CA SER A 259 -22.04 6.04 1.74
C SER A 259 -21.33 4.89 1.02
N TRP A 260 -21.06 3.77 1.72
CA TRP A 260 -20.31 2.61 1.24
C TRP A 260 -21.08 1.83 0.16
N THR A 261 -21.24 2.43 -1.02
CA THR A 261 -22.03 1.93 -2.13
C THR A 261 -21.21 2.02 -3.42
N LEU A 262 -21.52 1.15 -4.39
CA LEU A 262 -20.81 1.16 -5.67
C LEU A 262 -20.96 2.49 -6.43
N PRO A 263 -22.15 3.13 -6.51
CA PRO A 263 -22.28 4.43 -7.19
C PRO A 263 -21.37 5.50 -6.59
N HIS A 264 -21.33 5.60 -5.26
CA HIS A 264 -20.46 6.55 -4.58
C HIS A 264 -18.97 6.23 -4.80
N LEU A 265 -18.59 4.95 -4.81
CA LEU A 265 -17.24 4.53 -5.18
C LEU A 265 -16.87 5.05 -6.58
N LEU A 266 -17.75 4.94 -7.57
CA LEU A 266 -17.48 5.37 -8.95
C LEU A 266 -17.28 6.88 -9.04
N GLU A 267 -18.08 7.65 -8.31
CA GLU A 267 -17.96 9.11 -8.21
C GLU A 267 -16.62 9.51 -7.56
N ASP A 268 -16.22 8.81 -6.51
CA ASP A 268 -14.99 9.11 -5.75
C ASP A 268 -13.72 8.49 -6.28
N PHE A 269 -13.83 7.48 -7.14
CA PHE A 269 -12.71 6.73 -7.65
C PHE A 269 -11.59 7.62 -8.23
N PRO A 270 -11.87 8.72 -8.96
CA PRO A 270 -10.83 9.61 -9.47
C PRO A 270 -9.89 10.18 -8.40
N THR A 271 -10.30 10.20 -7.12
CA THR A 271 -9.46 10.66 -6.01
C THR A 271 -8.41 9.62 -5.58
N LEU A 272 -8.67 8.32 -5.79
CA LEU A 272 -7.81 7.24 -5.31
C LEU A 272 -6.35 7.37 -5.81
N PRO A 273 -6.08 7.57 -7.11
CA PRO A 273 -4.72 7.84 -7.60
C PRO A 273 -4.00 8.97 -6.85
N GLY A 274 -4.72 10.06 -6.54
CA GLY A 274 -4.20 11.19 -5.78
C GLY A 274 -3.77 10.78 -4.37
N TYR A 275 -4.61 10.04 -3.65
CA TYR A 275 -4.27 9.53 -2.31
C TYR A 275 -3.07 8.58 -2.33
N LEU A 276 -3.00 7.67 -3.30
CA LEU A 276 -1.88 6.76 -3.47
C LEU A 276 -0.57 7.54 -3.68
N LEU A 277 -0.54 8.48 -4.63
CA LEU A 277 0.62 9.31 -4.91
C LEU A 277 0.99 10.21 -3.73
N PHE A 278 0.01 10.80 -3.04
CA PHE A 278 0.22 11.56 -1.80
C PHE A 278 0.95 10.72 -0.75
N GLY A 279 0.47 9.50 -0.49
CA GLY A 279 1.10 8.61 0.48
C GLY A 279 2.54 8.24 0.11
N ALA A 280 2.80 7.96 -1.18
CA ALA A 280 4.14 7.72 -1.71
C ALA A 280 5.08 8.92 -1.49
N MET A 281 4.62 10.13 -1.81
CA MET A 281 5.37 11.38 -1.59
C MET A 281 5.64 11.63 -0.11
N LEU A 282 4.61 11.51 0.74
CA LEU A 282 4.70 11.69 2.20
C LEU A 282 5.79 10.80 2.79
N SER A 283 5.73 9.50 2.53
CA SER A 283 6.68 8.53 3.05
C SER A 283 8.11 8.83 2.57
N ARG A 284 8.27 9.17 1.28
CA ARG A 284 9.58 9.51 0.72
C ARG A 284 10.17 10.77 1.35
N LEU A 285 9.37 11.83 1.50
CA LEU A 285 9.77 13.08 2.13
C LEU A 285 10.10 12.88 3.61
N TYR A 286 9.31 12.07 4.33
CA TYR A 286 9.57 11.73 5.72
C TYR A 286 10.92 11.02 5.89
N GLN A 287 11.22 10.04 5.03
CA GLN A 287 12.53 9.38 5.02
C GLN A 287 13.68 10.34 4.69
N TRP A 288 13.48 11.21 3.69
CA TRP A 288 14.49 12.20 3.31
C TRP A 288 14.80 13.17 4.46
N LEU A 289 13.77 13.68 5.15
CA LEU A 289 13.93 14.50 6.35
C LEU A 289 14.64 13.73 7.46
N HIS A 290 14.31 12.45 7.67
CA HIS A 290 15.01 11.62 8.64
C HIS A 290 16.50 11.50 8.33
N GLN A 291 16.86 11.16 7.08
CA GLN A 291 18.26 11.06 6.63
C GLN A 291 19.01 12.39 6.77
N LEU A 292 18.39 13.50 6.36
CA LEU A 292 18.97 14.84 6.48
C LEU A 292 19.29 15.18 7.93
N THR A 293 18.36 14.92 8.85
CA THR A 293 18.61 15.17 10.27
C THR A 293 19.67 14.24 10.87
N SER A 294 19.74 12.97 10.46
CA SER A 294 20.80 12.09 10.94
C SER A 294 22.18 12.57 10.49
N LEU A 295 22.28 13.10 9.26
CA LEU A 295 23.52 13.64 8.72
C LEU A 295 23.95 14.96 9.39
N LEU A 296 23.00 15.83 9.72
CA LEU A 296 23.28 17.15 10.28
C LEU A 296 23.57 17.13 11.80
N PHE A 297 23.02 16.15 12.53
CA PHE A 297 23.00 16.18 14.00
C PHE A 297 23.60 14.96 14.69
N SER A 298 24.04 13.94 13.96
CA SER A 298 24.77 12.81 14.55
C SER A 298 26.25 12.96 14.23
N ASP A 299 27.13 12.86 15.22
CA ASP A 299 28.55 12.60 14.96
C ASP A 299 28.61 11.34 14.10
N ALA A 300 29.29 11.41 12.96
CA ALA A 300 29.45 10.32 12.01
C ALA A 300 30.27 9.18 12.64
N GLY A 301 29.68 8.49 13.61
CA GLY A 301 30.27 7.45 14.42
C GLY A 301 29.79 6.10 13.95
N GLN A 302 30.71 5.37 13.30
CA GLN A 302 30.68 3.93 13.06
C GLN A 302 29.63 3.44 12.06
N ASN A 303 29.98 3.48 10.77
CA ASN A 303 29.54 2.45 9.85
C ASN A 303 30.78 1.78 9.23
N GLN A 304 31.23 0.69 9.84
CA GLN A 304 32.06 -0.31 9.17
C GLN A 304 31.22 -0.95 8.06
N ARG A 305 31.39 -0.57 6.77
CA ARG A 305 30.81 -1.27 5.60
C ARG A 305 31.63 -1.17 4.31
N GLU A 306 32.77 -1.85 4.29
CA GLU A 306 33.52 -2.61 3.25
C GLU A 306 33.45 -2.31 1.71
N GLU A 307 32.62 -1.43 1.15
CA GLU A 307 32.76 -0.96 -0.25
C GLU A 307 32.42 0.52 -0.36
N GLY A 308 33.11 1.23 -1.26
CA GLY A 308 32.88 2.65 -1.51
C GLY A 308 31.44 2.92 -1.97
N VAL A 309 30.82 3.96 -1.40
CA VAL A 309 29.45 4.40 -1.73
C VAL A 309 29.24 4.59 -3.25
N GLY A 310 30.30 5.01 -3.97
CA GLY A 310 30.26 5.22 -5.42
C GLY A 310 30.16 3.94 -6.26
N THR A 311 30.88 2.87 -5.91
CA THR A 311 30.88 1.63 -6.72
C THR A 311 29.56 0.88 -6.61
N ARG A 312 28.95 0.90 -5.42
CA ARG A 312 27.62 0.31 -5.18
C ARG A 312 26.53 0.99 -6.01
N GLY A 313 26.50 2.33 -6.02
CA GLY A 313 25.51 3.08 -6.80
C GLY A 313 25.62 2.84 -8.30
N LEU A 314 26.84 2.87 -8.84
CA LEU A 314 27.11 2.60 -10.25
C LEU A 314 26.69 1.18 -10.65
N ARG A 315 26.97 0.19 -9.80
CA ARG A 315 26.56 -1.20 -10.05
C ARG A 315 25.05 -1.36 -10.02
N ALA A 316 24.36 -0.75 -9.06
CA ALA A 316 22.90 -0.77 -8.98
C ALA A 316 22.27 -0.14 -10.23
N LEU A 317 22.84 0.96 -10.75
CA LEU A 317 22.43 1.57 -12.01
C LEU A 317 22.65 0.64 -13.21
N GLY A 318 23.81 -0.01 -13.30
CA GLY A 318 24.13 -0.94 -14.39
C GLY A 318 23.21 -2.17 -14.40
N CYS A 319 23.00 -2.80 -13.24
CA CYS A 319 22.08 -3.92 -13.09
C CYS A 319 20.63 -3.49 -13.38
N GLY A 320 20.24 -2.31 -12.90
CA GLY A 320 18.93 -1.71 -13.16
C GLY A 320 18.70 -1.44 -14.66
N THR A 321 19.71 -0.95 -15.36
CA THR A 321 19.67 -0.74 -16.83
C THR A 321 19.41 -2.05 -17.56
N ALA A 322 20.24 -3.07 -17.29
CA ALA A 322 20.11 -4.38 -17.95
C ALA A 322 18.75 -5.03 -17.66
N ALA A 323 18.30 -4.96 -16.41
CA ALA A 323 17.01 -5.48 -16.00
C ALA A 323 15.84 -4.69 -16.63
N GLY A 324 15.97 -3.37 -16.77
CA GLY A 324 14.99 -2.50 -17.42
C GLY A 324 14.79 -2.85 -18.89
N LEU A 325 15.88 -3.14 -19.60
CA LEU A 325 15.83 -3.59 -21.00
C LEU A 325 15.16 -4.96 -21.16
N VAL A 326 15.44 -5.91 -20.27
CA VAL A 326 14.76 -7.23 -20.30
C VAL A 326 13.26 -7.07 -20.05
N GLY A 327 12.88 -6.29 -19.04
CA GLY A 327 11.48 -6.00 -18.75
C GLY A 327 10.78 -5.29 -19.91
N SER A 328 11.42 -4.33 -20.57
CA SER A 328 10.82 -3.56 -21.66
C SER A 328 10.64 -4.36 -22.94
N LEU A 329 11.52 -5.31 -23.24
CA LEU A 329 11.32 -6.23 -24.35
C LEU A 329 10.05 -7.08 -24.16
N LEU A 330 9.81 -7.57 -22.93
CA LEU A 330 8.58 -8.27 -22.58
C LEU A 330 7.36 -7.34 -22.73
N PHE A 331 7.45 -6.13 -22.19
CA PHE A 331 6.33 -5.18 -22.21
C PHE A 331 6.01 -4.67 -23.62
N THR A 332 7.01 -4.58 -24.50
CA THR A 332 6.84 -4.21 -25.91
C THR A 332 5.86 -5.16 -26.62
N VAL A 333 5.87 -6.46 -26.29
CA VAL A 333 4.92 -7.42 -26.88
C VAL A 333 3.47 -7.00 -26.57
N VAL A 334 3.20 -6.62 -25.32
CA VAL A 334 1.87 -6.12 -24.92
C VAL A 334 1.54 -4.83 -25.65
N MET A 335 2.47 -3.86 -25.66
CA MET A 335 2.25 -2.56 -26.32
C MET A 335 1.99 -2.67 -27.83
N LEU A 336 2.60 -3.64 -28.51
CA LEU A 336 2.32 -3.94 -29.91
C LEU A 336 0.90 -4.48 -30.10
N GLN A 337 0.44 -5.37 -29.21
CA GLN A 337 -0.91 -5.93 -29.27
C GLN A 337 -2.00 -4.88 -29.03
N ILE A 338 -1.78 -3.95 -28.09
CA ILE A 338 -2.73 -2.89 -27.79
C ILE A 338 -2.50 -1.59 -28.60
N GLY A 339 -1.52 -1.59 -29.52
CA GLY A 339 -1.24 -0.45 -30.40
C GLY A 339 -0.77 0.83 -29.68
N PHE A 340 -0.09 0.73 -28.53
CA PHE A 340 0.22 1.89 -27.68
C PHE A 340 1.54 2.61 -28.03
N LEU A 341 2.41 2.00 -28.85
CA LEU A 341 3.71 2.59 -29.22
C LEU A 341 3.59 3.96 -29.94
N PRO A 342 2.64 4.18 -30.88
CA PRO A 342 2.41 5.50 -31.46
C PRO A 342 2.04 6.56 -30.41
N THR A 343 1.27 6.19 -29.37
CA THR A 343 0.94 7.12 -28.27
C THR A 343 2.20 7.54 -27.52
N VAL A 344 3.13 6.63 -27.26
CA VAL A 344 4.44 6.97 -26.68
C VAL A 344 5.24 7.88 -27.62
N ALA A 345 5.27 7.57 -28.92
CA ALA A 345 5.96 8.38 -29.93
C ALA A 345 5.46 9.84 -30.00
N SER A 346 4.19 10.08 -29.66
CA SER A 346 3.58 11.40 -29.70
C SER A 346 4.22 12.40 -28.73
N LEU A 347 4.90 11.92 -27.68
CA LEU A 347 5.67 12.76 -26.74
C LEU A 347 6.79 13.56 -27.41
N ILE A 348 7.25 13.11 -28.58
CA ILE A 348 8.24 13.82 -29.41
C ILE A 348 7.65 14.25 -30.77
N GLY A 349 6.32 14.33 -30.86
CA GLY A 349 5.61 14.72 -32.08
C GLY A 349 5.63 13.69 -33.21
N SER A 350 5.92 12.41 -32.92
CA SER A 350 5.96 11.33 -33.93
C SER A 350 4.77 10.38 -33.80
N GLY A 351 4.31 9.81 -34.93
CA GLY A 351 3.35 8.71 -34.95
C GLY A 351 3.99 7.33 -35.23
N SER A 352 5.33 7.27 -35.35
CA SER A 352 6.03 6.05 -35.77
C SER A 352 6.14 5.04 -34.63
N ILE A 353 5.78 3.79 -34.92
CA ILE A 353 5.94 2.66 -34.00
C ILE A 353 7.40 2.53 -33.55
N TRP A 354 8.36 2.75 -34.46
CA TRP A 354 9.79 2.67 -34.15
C TRP A 354 10.26 3.80 -33.22
N ALA A 355 9.77 5.02 -33.43
CA ALA A 355 10.06 6.14 -32.54
C ALA A 355 9.49 5.86 -31.13
N GLY A 356 8.28 5.33 -31.06
CA GLY A 356 7.65 4.91 -29.81
C GLY A 356 8.40 3.79 -29.10
N PHE A 357 8.88 2.79 -29.85
CA PHE A 357 9.70 1.70 -29.32
C PHE A 357 11.02 2.21 -28.74
N ILE A 358 11.76 3.04 -29.47
CA ILE A 358 13.02 3.62 -28.98
C ILE A 358 12.77 4.43 -27.71
N LEU A 359 11.76 5.29 -27.70
CA LEU A 359 11.44 6.12 -26.55
C LEU A 359 11.00 5.27 -25.34
N HIS A 360 10.24 4.19 -25.57
CA HIS A 360 9.90 3.21 -24.55
C HIS A 360 11.15 2.53 -23.96
N MET A 361 12.13 2.13 -24.77
CA MET A 361 13.40 1.57 -24.28
C MET A 361 14.19 2.57 -23.41
N VAL A 362 14.20 3.86 -23.79
CA VAL A 362 14.83 4.92 -23.01
C VAL A 362 14.14 5.06 -21.65
N PHE A 363 12.81 5.21 -21.62
CA PHE A 363 12.08 5.31 -20.36
C PHE A 363 12.24 4.07 -19.50
N ALA A 364 12.16 2.87 -20.07
CA ALA A 364 12.35 1.64 -19.33
C ALA A 364 13.76 1.50 -18.74
N THR A 365 14.78 2.05 -19.40
CA THR A 365 16.14 2.11 -18.87
C THR A 365 16.22 3.05 -17.67
N LEU A 366 15.64 4.24 -17.76
CA LEU A 366 15.56 5.19 -16.64
C LEU A 366 14.79 4.60 -15.45
N ILE A 367 13.66 3.96 -15.72
CA ILE A 367 12.84 3.26 -14.72
C ILE A 367 13.65 2.13 -14.07
N GLY A 368 14.28 1.27 -14.86
CA GLY A 368 15.12 0.18 -14.35
C GLY A 368 16.30 0.66 -13.50
N MET A 369 16.97 1.73 -13.91
CA MET A 369 18.00 2.39 -13.10
C MET A 369 17.45 2.85 -11.74
N SER A 370 16.28 3.47 -11.74
CA SER A 370 15.66 3.92 -10.48
C SER A 370 15.19 2.75 -9.61
N TYR A 371 14.76 1.62 -10.18
CA TYR A 371 14.51 0.39 -9.41
C TYR A 371 15.79 -0.10 -8.73
N GLY A 372 16.90 -0.17 -9.46
CA GLY A 372 18.18 -0.57 -8.91
C GLY A 372 18.60 0.29 -7.73
N LEU A 373 18.44 1.61 -7.82
CA LEU A 373 18.73 2.53 -6.71
C LEU A 373 17.75 2.39 -5.53
N LEU A 374 16.47 2.18 -5.81
CA LEU A 374 15.42 2.15 -4.79
C LEU A 374 15.35 0.83 -4.03
N PHE A 375 15.61 -0.30 -4.70
CA PHE A 375 15.39 -1.66 -4.20
C PHE A 375 16.67 -2.49 -4.06
N ASN A 376 17.84 -1.87 -4.18
CA ASN A 376 19.13 -2.53 -3.94
C ASN A 376 19.12 -3.26 -2.58
N HIS A 377 19.55 -4.52 -2.55
CA HIS A 377 19.58 -5.37 -1.35
C HIS A 377 18.24 -5.51 -0.61
N GLN A 378 17.10 -5.43 -1.31
CA GLN A 378 15.77 -5.68 -0.72
C GLN A 378 15.12 -6.99 -1.20
N SER A 379 15.70 -7.65 -2.20
CA SER A 379 15.22 -8.92 -2.74
C SER A 379 16.16 -10.05 -2.31
N TYR A 380 15.71 -10.92 -1.41
CA TYR A 380 16.53 -12.00 -0.84
C TYR A 380 16.20 -13.38 -1.44
N ASP A 381 15.04 -13.48 -2.08
CA ASP A 381 14.58 -14.64 -2.82
C ASP A 381 13.68 -14.21 -3.99
N LEU A 382 13.31 -15.18 -4.84
CA LEU A 382 12.44 -14.92 -5.99
C LEU A 382 11.08 -14.34 -5.59
N GLY A 383 10.53 -14.73 -4.44
CA GLY A 383 9.23 -14.25 -3.96
C GLY A 383 9.27 -12.76 -3.60
N SER A 384 10.31 -12.34 -2.89
CA SER A 384 10.55 -10.92 -2.57
C SER A 384 10.87 -10.08 -3.81
N ALA A 385 11.64 -10.62 -4.76
CA ALA A 385 11.87 -9.96 -6.04
C ALA A 385 10.55 -9.74 -6.79
N LEU A 386 9.72 -10.77 -6.92
CA LEU A 386 8.39 -10.67 -7.51
C LEU A 386 7.51 -9.65 -6.79
N GLY A 387 7.44 -9.72 -5.46
CA GLY A 387 6.61 -8.82 -4.65
C GLY A 387 6.97 -7.34 -4.82
N TRP A 388 8.27 -7.01 -4.74
CA TRP A 388 8.73 -5.64 -4.98
C TRP A 388 8.59 -5.20 -6.44
N GLY A 389 8.91 -6.09 -7.38
CA GLY A 389 8.78 -5.84 -8.81
C GLY A 389 7.35 -5.52 -9.23
N VAL A 390 6.38 -6.35 -8.83
CA VAL A 390 4.96 -6.12 -9.12
C VAL A 390 4.46 -4.84 -8.46
N SER A 391 4.87 -4.58 -7.20
CA SER A 391 4.50 -3.34 -6.50
C SER A 391 5.04 -2.10 -7.20
N TYR A 392 6.27 -2.18 -7.71
CA TYR A 392 6.91 -1.10 -8.44
C TYR A 392 6.33 -0.92 -9.85
N GLY A 393 5.94 -2.01 -10.51
CA GLY A 393 5.18 -1.99 -11.76
C GLY A 393 3.84 -1.26 -11.59
N PHE A 394 3.10 -1.57 -10.52
CA PHE A 394 1.86 -0.87 -10.18
C PHE A 394 2.09 0.63 -9.93
N PHE A 395 3.15 0.98 -9.19
CA PHE A 395 3.54 2.38 -9.00
C PHE A 395 3.79 3.10 -10.33
N TRP A 396 4.48 2.48 -11.28
CA TRP A 396 4.73 3.08 -12.59
C TRP A 396 3.55 3.07 -13.54
N TRP A 397 2.59 2.15 -13.39
CA TRP A 397 1.31 2.27 -14.09
C TRP A 397 0.54 3.50 -13.61
N LEU A 398 0.52 3.75 -12.30
CA LEU A 398 -0.10 4.94 -11.73
C LEU A 398 0.60 6.23 -12.18
N LEU A 399 1.94 6.22 -12.11
CA LEU A 399 2.74 7.41 -12.40
C LEU A 399 2.90 7.66 -13.91
N GLY A 400 3.04 6.62 -14.72
CA GLY A 400 3.34 6.71 -16.15
C GLY A 400 2.12 7.06 -17.00
N PRO A 401 1.33 6.07 -17.45
CA PRO A 401 0.21 6.29 -18.37
C PRO A 401 -0.95 7.11 -17.79
N LEU A 402 -1.18 7.08 -16.47
CA LEU A 402 -2.32 7.80 -15.87
C LEU A 402 -2.00 9.23 -15.43
N THR A 403 -0.72 9.52 -15.16
CA THR A 403 -0.30 10.80 -14.56
C THR A 403 0.68 11.55 -15.45
N LEU A 404 1.90 11.04 -15.65
CA LEU A 404 2.96 11.77 -16.37
C LEU A 404 2.68 11.87 -17.87
N MET A 405 2.19 10.81 -18.50
CA MET A 405 2.00 10.80 -19.95
C MET A 405 0.94 11.83 -20.40
N PRO A 406 -0.26 11.90 -19.79
CA PRO A 406 -1.23 12.95 -20.12
C PRO A 406 -0.65 14.35 -19.87
N LEU A 407 0.03 14.57 -18.75
CA LEU A 407 0.66 15.85 -18.43
C LEU A 407 1.69 16.28 -19.49
N LEU A 408 2.55 15.36 -19.93
CA LEU A 408 3.56 15.62 -20.96
C LEU A 408 2.94 15.88 -22.34
N LEU A 409 1.73 15.39 -22.59
CA LEU A 409 0.93 15.65 -23.79
C LEU A 409 0.03 16.89 -23.66
N GLY A 410 0.06 17.59 -22.52
CA GLY A 410 -0.82 18.73 -22.25
C GLY A 410 -2.29 18.34 -22.08
N GLN A 411 -2.56 17.10 -21.68
CA GLN A 411 -3.88 16.56 -21.38
C GLN A 411 -4.12 16.50 -19.86
N ASN A 412 -5.40 16.49 -19.47
CA ASN A 412 -5.80 16.29 -18.07
C ASN A 412 -5.39 14.91 -17.55
N LEU A 413 -5.26 14.79 -16.22
CA LEU A 413 -4.98 13.51 -15.56
C LEU A 413 -6.07 12.49 -15.91
N GLN A 414 -5.64 11.27 -16.20
CA GLN A 414 -6.49 10.17 -16.68
C GLN A 414 -6.86 9.24 -15.51
N TRP A 415 -7.44 9.80 -14.46
CA TRP A 415 -7.71 9.10 -13.20
C TRP A 415 -9.13 8.56 -13.08
N ASP A 416 -9.99 8.83 -14.07
CA ASP A 416 -11.38 8.42 -14.06
C ASP A 416 -11.56 6.90 -14.23
N ALA A 417 -12.71 6.40 -13.76
CA ALA A 417 -13.02 4.98 -13.77
C ALA A 417 -13.01 4.36 -15.18
N ALA A 418 -13.51 5.08 -16.19
CA ALA A 418 -13.56 4.58 -17.56
C ALA A 418 -12.16 4.41 -18.16
N THR A 419 -11.25 5.34 -17.84
CA THR A 419 -9.85 5.23 -18.25
C THR A 419 -9.13 4.09 -17.54
N ILE A 420 -9.38 3.85 -16.25
CA ILE A 420 -8.80 2.68 -15.55
C ILE A 420 -9.24 1.37 -16.18
N VAL A 421 -10.52 1.24 -16.52
CA VAL A 421 -11.05 0.03 -17.17
C VAL A 421 -10.44 -0.15 -18.57
N SER A 422 -10.40 0.92 -19.38
CA SER A 422 -9.84 0.84 -20.74
C SER A 422 -8.33 0.60 -20.78
N THR A 423 -7.60 1.01 -19.73
CA THR A 423 -6.15 0.80 -19.60
C THR A 423 -5.77 -0.44 -18.79
N PHE A 424 -6.73 -1.33 -18.48
CA PHE A 424 -6.47 -2.54 -17.70
C PHE A 424 -5.39 -3.45 -18.33
N ALA A 425 -5.37 -3.59 -19.65
CA ALA A 425 -4.30 -4.33 -20.33
C ALA A 425 -2.91 -3.69 -20.12
N ALA A 426 -2.84 -2.36 -20.05
CA ALA A 426 -1.60 -1.65 -19.75
C ALA A 426 -1.16 -1.86 -18.29
N LEU A 427 -2.10 -1.98 -17.33
CA LEU A 427 -1.79 -2.38 -15.96
C LEU A 427 -1.09 -3.74 -15.95
N ILE A 428 -1.67 -4.76 -16.59
CA ILE A 428 -1.06 -6.11 -16.68
C ILE A 428 0.36 -6.03 -17.27
N GLY A 429 0.54 -5.23 -18.33
CA GLY A 429 1.85 -4.99 -18.93
C GLY A 429 2.88 -4.38 -17.96
N HIS A 430 2.48 -3.40 -17.14
CA HIS A 430 3.36 -2.80 -16.12
C HIS A 430 3.67 -3.76 -14.96
N LEU A 431 2.71 -4.57 -14.52
CA LEU A 431 2.95 -5.60 -13.50
C LEU A 431 3.94 -6.64 -14.01
N ALA A 432 3.79 -7.09 -15.27
CA ALA A 432 4.70 -8.02 -15.93
C ALA A 432 6.09 -7.41 -16.13
N TYR A 433 6.17 -6.15 -16.57
CA TYR A 433 7.42 -5.38 -16.66
C TYR A 433 8.15 -5.35 -15.31
N GLY A 434 7.45 -4.96 -14.25
CA GLY A 434 8.01 -4.85 -12.91
C GLY A 434 8.50 -6.20 -12.36
N ALA A 435 7.74 -7.27 -12.58
CA ALA A 435 8.14 -8.62 -12.23
C ALA A 435 9.42 -9.05 -12.97
N ALA A 436 9.47 -8.89 -14.30
CA ALA A 436 10.64 -9.24 -15.10
C ALA A 436 11.89 -8.42 -14.73
N LEU A 437 11.71 -7.11 -14.52
CA LEU A 437 12.73 -6.19 -14.03
C LEU A 437 13.32 -6.68 -12.70
N ALA A 438 12.48 -6.96 -11.71
CA ALA A 438 12.95 -7.35 -10.39
C ALA A 438 13.61 -8.74 -10.36
N ILE A 439 13.08 -9.71 -11.10
CA ILE A 439 13.69 -11.05 -11.23
C ILE A 439 15.08 -10.92 -11.87
N THR A 440 15.18 -10.16 -12.96
CA THR A 440 16.44 -9.97 -13.67
C THR A 440 17.46 -9.26 -12.79
N PHE A 441 17.03 -8.20 -12.09
CA PHE A 441 17.89 -7.48 -11.15
C PHE A 441 18.39 -8.39 -10.02
N TYR A 442 17.49 -9.16 -9.40
CA TYR A 442 17.83 -10.14 -8.36
C TYR A 442 18.87 -11.16 -8.85
N TRP A 443 18.72 -11.65 -10.08
CA TRP A 443 19.64 -12.63 -10.65
C TRP A 443 21.02 -12.04 -10.95
N LEU A 444 21.08 -10.81 -11.45
CA LEU A 444 22.34 -10.07 -11.65
C LEU A 444 23.01 -9.75 -10.32
N GLU A 445 22.23 -9.41 -9.29
CA GLU A 445 22.72 -9.14 -7.95
C GLU A 445 23.29 -10.41 -7.30
N ALA A 446 22.59 -11.54 -7.43
CA ALA A 446 22.99 -12.84 -6.88
C ALA A 446 24.24 -13.43 -7.56
N ARG A 447 24.52 -13.01 -8.80
CA ARG A 447 25.73 -13.42 -9.54
C ARG A 447 26.98 -12.68 -9.13
N ASP A 448 26.84 -11.49 -8.53
CA ASP A 448 28.02 -10.82 -8.03
C ASP A 448 28.47 -11.46 -6.72
N LYS A 449 29.69 -11.98 -6.75
CA LYS A 449 30.35 -12.59 -5.61
C LYS A 449 31.66 -11.85 -5.42
N PRO A 450 31.70 -10.86 -4.52
CA PRO A 450 32.95 -10.20 -4.20
C PRO A 450 33.97 -11.24 -3.75
N TRP A 451 35.16 -11.23 -4.35
CA TRP A 451 36.17 -12.27 -4.12
C TRP A 451 36.64 -12.38 -2.66
N TRP A 452 36.40 -11.33 -1.86
CA TRP A 452 36.73 -11.25 -0.44
C TRP A 452 35.63 -11.77 0.50
N VAL A 453 34.42 -12.04 0.00
CA VAL A 453 33.31 -12.59 0.79
C VAL A 453 33.23 -14.10 0.55
N SER A 454 33.35 -14.89 1.62
CA SER A 454 33.22 -16.34 1.50
C SER A 454 31.79 -16.74 1.11
N GLU A 455 31.64 -17.87 0.39
CA GLU A 455 30.30 -18.37 0.03
C GLU A 455 29.44 -18.67 1.26
N HIS A 456 30.08 -19.13 2.35
CA HIS A 456 29.40 -19.39 3.62
C HIS A 456 28.84 -18.10 4.24
N ASP A 457 29.65 -17.04 4.33
CA ASP A 457 29.24 -15.77 4.93
C ASP A 457 28.15 -15.08 4.09
N ALA A 458 28.25 -15.16 2.77
CA ALA A 458 27.23 -14.64 1.87
C ALA A 458 25.87 -15.34 2.08
N GLU A 459 25.88 -16.68 2.22
CA GLU A 459 24.66 -17.45 2.43
C GLU A 459 24.07 -17.23 3.83
N VAL A 460 24.90 -17.17 4.87
CA VAL A 460 24.46 -16.86 6.24
C VAL A 460 23.80 -15.48 6.29
N ASN A 461 24.41 -14.47 5.66
CA ASN A 461 23.83 -13.14 5.56
C ASN A 461 22.50 -13.13 4.81
N ARG A 462 22.40 -13.84 3.68
CA ARG A 462 21.16 -13.96 2.90
C ARG A 462 20.04 -14.59 3.71
N ILE A 463 20.32 -15.70 4.41
CA ILE A 463 19.33 -16.37 5.27
C ILE A 463 18.88 -15.46 6.42
N ALA A 464 19.81 -14.72 7.04
CA ALA A 464 19.49 -13.78 8.11
C ALA A 464 18.59 -12.64 7.61
N GLN A 465 18.92 -12.05 6.46
CA GLN A 465 18.14 -10.97 5.83
C GLN A 465 16.75 -11.45 5.38
N ARG A 466 16.65 -12.65 4.79
CA ARG A 466 15.38 -13.27 4.44
C ARG A 466 14.47 -13.45 5.65
N LYS A 467 15.02 -13.98 6.76
CA LYS A 467 14.27 -14.12 8.02
C LYS A 467 13.83 -12.76 8.57
N ALA A 468 14.68 -11.74 8.46
CA ALA A 468 14.33 -10.39 8.89
C ALA A 468 13.18 -9.80 8.06
N GLN A 469 13.20 -9.97 6.73
CA GLN A 469 12.15 -9.46 5.84
C GLN A 469 10.80 -10.13 6.07
N ILE A 470 10.76 -11.46 6.26
CA ILE A 470 9.51 -12.17 6.56
C ILE A 470 8.93 -11.74 7.91
N ALA A 471 9.77 -11.25 8.83
CA ALA A 471 9.35 -10.71 10.11
C ALA A 471 8.81 -9.26 10.02
N THR A 472 8.89 -8.60 8.85
CA THR A 472 8.26 -7.29 8.58
C THR A 472 6.93 -7.45 7.84
N SER A 473 6.28 -6.33 7.51
CA SER A 473 5.07 -6.23 6.70
C SER A 473 5.33 -6.26 5.20
N ALA A 474 6.55 -6.57 4.73
CA ALA A 474 6.83 -6.65 3.31
C ALA A 474 5.85 -7.59 2.55
N PRO A 475 5.54 -8.82 3.04
CA PRO A 475 4.55 -9.66 2.38
C PRO A 475 3.14 -9.04 2.37
N ALA A 476 2.75 -8.36 3.45
CA ALA A 476 1.47 -7.65 3.54
C ALA A 476 1.38 -6.51 2.52
N LEU A 477 2.47 -5.75 2.33
CA LEU A 477 2.55 -4.69 1.33
C LEU A 477 2.35 -5.25 -0.09
N TRP A 478 3.04 -6.34 -0.44
CA TRP A 478 2.92 -6.94 -1.77
C TRP A 478 1.48 -7.42 -2.01
N VAL A 479 0.89 -8.11 -1.03
CA VAL A 479 -0.50 -8.58 -1.11
C VAL A 479 -1.45 -7.40 -1.27
N LEU A 480 -1.31 -6.34 -0.46
CA LEU A 480 -2.17 -5.16 -0.55
C LEU A 480 -2.08 -4.47 -1.90
N VAL A 481 -0.87 -4.28 -2.43
CA VAL A 481 -0.71 -3.64 -3.73
C VAL A 481 -1.36 -4.47 -4.83
N VAL A 482 -1.15 -5.79 -4.85
CA VAL A 482 -1.80 -6.69 -5.82
C VAL A 482 -3.32 -6.63 -5.67
N MET A 483 -3.84 -6.67 -4.44
CA MET A 483 -5.27 -6.61 -4.18
C MET A 483 -5.85 -5.27 -4.63
N ILE A 484 -5.21 -4.13 -4.34
CA ILE A 484 -5.66 -2.81 -4.80
C ILE A 484 -5.65 -2.76 -6.33
N ALA A 485 -4.56 -3.21 -6.94
CA ALA A 485 -4.38 -3.20 -8.39
C ALA A 485 -5.41 -4.06 -9.14
N LEU A 486 -5.89 -5.14 -8.54
CA LEU A 486 -6.81 -6.05 -9.21
C LEU A 486 -8.27 -5.83 -8.80
N ILE A 487 -8.56 -5.67 -7.51
CA ILE A 487 -9.93 -5.58 -7.00
C ILE A 487 -10.63 -4.33 -7.55
N PHE A 488 -10.01 -3.16 -7.43
CA PHE A 488 -10.71 -1.93 -7.79
C PHE A 488 -10.99 -1.84 -9.29
N PRO A 489 -10.01 -2.03 -10.20
CA PRO A 489 -10.32 -2.04 -11.64
C PRO A 489 -11.38 -3.08 -12.04
N VAL A 490 -11.39 -4.26 -11.39
CA VAL A 490 -12.42 -5.28 -11.65
C VAL A 490 -13.79 -4.83 -11.15
N LEU A 491 -13.88 -4.20 -9.97
CA LEU A 491 -15.14 -3.64 -9.47
C LEU A 491 -15.71 -2.56 -10.40
N LEU A 492 -14.84 -1.80 -11.07
CA LEU A 492 -15.24 -0.80 -12.07
C LEU A 492 -15.69 -1.42 -13.41
N GLY A 493 -15.16 -2.59 -13.77
CA GLY A 493 -15.23 -3.19 -15.12
C GLY A 493 -16.61 -3.62 -15.65
N MET A 494 -17.70 -3.34 -14.95
CA MET A 494 -19.08 -3.59 -15.42
C MET A 494 -20.07 -2.49 -15.01
N ALA A 495 -19.59 -1.30 -14.63
CA ALA A 495 -20.45 -0.18 -14.27
C ALA A 495 -20.88 0.70 -15.46
N THR A 496 -20.57 0.29 -16.70
CA THR A 496 -20.93 0.97 -17.95
C THR A 496 -21.97 0.20 -18.74
#